data_AF-A0A950VLE5-F1
#
_entry.id   AF-A0A950VLE5-F1
#
_cell.length_a   1.000
_cell.length_b   1.000
_cell.length_c   1.000
_cell.angle_alpha   90.00
_cell.angle_beta   90.00
_cell.angle_gamma   90.00
#
_symmetry.space_group_name_H-M   'P 1'
#
loop_
_entity.id
_entity.type
_entity.pdbx_description
1 polymer ?
#
loop_
_entity_poly.entity_id
_entity_poly.type
_entity_poly.pdbx_seq_one_letter_code
_entity_poly.pdbx_strand_id
1 'polypeptide(L)'
;MTDAPPVTTGGARARRRGLYGPPPRLTRRSPVTGRLLWHIGDWGRASEHIGLRWEHIAGALAQRRLRNGDQLLVLAATPALMSAVISSGLPHADALRAWSSDGRLALEPLDFKWSLETASARQVSSDTLRRLLEADLSSLADALRLMRERLDLDELAEIEPHDGRFVAPEHPANRAALDAEPGLPSVLLPVDAHEFFQSLPGWPAATILARLEGADLERLERIDAVERYYRLGAGVTGALTRLETGLFETQPCPIDAAAMVAQLRRAGHARTLNSLLLYLEHELAARKTLEDRLAQLPRVVYPFGRLRTDLAGLGVPRSVLDSRGALGRAYGEVTREEALAIRAAGQEMVASGMDAEAALNDLAAHPARFSAVATAAMRAVAARLAAAERA
;
A
#
# COMPACT_ATOMS: atom_id res chain seq x y z
N MET A 1 -31.63 3.31 -35.19
CA MET A 1 -30.24 3.64 -34.82
C MET A 1 -30.30 4.85 -33.91
N THR A 2 -30.31 4.62 -32.61
CA THR A 2 -30.28 5.67 -31.58
C THR A 2 -28.83 5.86 -31.18
N ASP A 3 -28.23 6.98 -31.62
CA ASP A 3 -26.89 7.38 -31.23
C ASP A 3 -26.85 7.60 -29.71
N ALA A 4 -26.11 6.75 -29.01
CA ALA A 4 -25.80 6.98 -27.61
C ALA A 4 -24.88 8.21 -27.50
N PRO A 5 -25.17 9.15 -26.60
CA PRO A 5 -24.36 10.36 -26.45
C PRO A 5 -22.92 10.01 -26.01
N PRO A 6 -21.92 10.78 -26.46
CA PRO A 6 -20.53 10.51 -26.13
C PRO A 6 -20.29 10.61 -24.62
N VAL A 7 -19.75 9.54 -24.04
CA VAL A 7 -19.33 9.47 -22.64
C VAL A 7 -18.24 10.52 -22.39
N THR A 8 -18.56 11.57 -21.63
CA THR A 8 -17.64 12.65 -21.30
C THR A 8 -16.58 12.18 -20.31
N THR A 9 -15.35 11.96 -20.77
CA THR A 9 -14.19 11.52 -19.97
C THR A 9 -13.64 12.58 -18.98
N GLY A 10 -14.38 13.67 -18.73
CA GLY A 10 -13.91 14.83 -17.96
C GLY A 10 -13.96 14.66 -16.42
N GLY A 11 -14.88 13.85 -15.89
CA GLY A 11 -15.15 13.76 -14.45
C GLY A 11 -13.99 13.18 -13.62
N ALA A 12 -13.38 12.09 -14.09
CA ALA A 12 -12.30 11.42 -13.37
C ALA A 12 -11.05 12.31 -13.18
N ARG A 13 -10.69 13.12 -14.18
CA ARG A 13 -9.48 13.97 -14.13
C ARG A 13 -9.66 15.18 -13.22
N ALA A 14 -10.89 15.71 -13.10
CA ALA A 14 -11.23 16.77 -12.16
C ALA A 14 -11.21 16.28 -10.69
N ARG A 15 -11.74 15.08 -10.42
CA ARG A 15 -11.66 14.43 -9.09
C ARG A 15 -10.22 14.24 -8.61
N ARG A 16 -9.32 13.83 -9.52
CA ARG A 16 -7.89 13.68 -9.21
C ARG A 16 -7.23 15.01 -8.80
N ARG A 17 -7.53 16.14 -9.47
CA ARG A 17 -6.90 17.43 -9.13
C ARG A 17 -7.30 17.98 -7.79
N GLY A 18 -8.50 17.62 -7.32
CA GLY A 18 -8.85 17.73 -5.92
C GLY A 18 -7.80 16.99 -5.11
N LEU A 19 -7.85 15.66 -5.07
CA LEU A 19 -7.19 14.82 -4.07
C LEU A 19 -5.67 14.63 -4.11
N TYR A 20 -5.03 14.77 -5.27
CA TYR A 20 -3.56 14.63 -5.35
C TYR A 20 -2.80 15.94 -5.10
N GLY A 21 -3.51 17.02 -4.76
CA GLY A 21 -2.89 18.23 -4.20
C GLY A 21 -2.38 17.96 -2.77
N PRO A 22 -1.37 18.72 -2.30
CA PRO A 22 -0.87 18.59 -0.94
C PRO A 22 -2.01 18.73 0.08
N PRO A 23 -2.01 17.94 1.17
CA PRO A 23 -3.04 18.04 2.19
C PRO A 23 -3.09 19.48 2.75
N PRO A 24 -4.26 19.97 3.17
CA PRO A 24 -4.35 21.27 3.81
C PRO A 24 -3.50 21.27 5.09
N ARG A 25 -2.90 22.42 5.42
CA ARG A 25 -1.99 22.53 6.58
C ARG A 25 -2.74 22.26 7.89
N LEU A 26 -2.14 21.41 8.72
CA LEU A 26 -2.59 21.24 10.09
C LEU A 26 -2.32 22.52 10.89
N THR A 27 -3.31 22.96 11.65
CA THR A 27 -3.18 24.09 12.58
C THR A 27 -3.91 23.74 13.87
N ARG A 28 -3.75 24.58 14.90
CA ARG A 28 -4.42 24.39 16.20
C ARG A 28 -5.96 24.39 16.12
N ARG A 29 -6.53 24.90 15.02
CA ARG A 29 -7.97 25.04 14.81
C ARG A 29 -8.47 24.37 13.52
N SER A 30 -7.59 23.77 12.72
CA SER A 30 -8.00 23.12 11.48
C SER A 30 -8.92 21.94 11.80
N PRO A 31 -10.08 21.80 11.13
CA PRO A 31 -10.87 20.59 11.26
C PRO A 31 -10.07 19.41 10.70
N VAL A 32 -9.94 18.34 11.49
CA VAL A 32 -9.24 17.12 11.07
C VAL A 32 -10.22 16.22 10.32
N THR A 33 -10.45 16.56 9.06
CA THR A 33 -11.40 15.89 8.17
C THR A 33 -10.81 15.70 6.78
N GLY A 34 -11.50 14.91 5.95
CA GLY A 34 -11.14 14.69 4.55
C GLY A 34 -9.68 14.25 4.39
N ARG A 35 -8.93 14.96 3.53
CA ARG A 35 -7.55 14.60 3.20
C ARG A 35 -6.55 14.77 4.31
N LEU A 36 -6.74 15.73 5.20
CA LEU A 36 -5.83 15.90 6.33
C LEU A 36 -5.90 14.67 7.24
N LEU A 37 -7.11 14.18 7.50
CA LEU A 37 -7.34 12.95 8.25
C LEU A 37 -6.70 11.72 7.59
N TRP A 38 -6.81 11.60 6.26
CA TRP A 38 -6.17 10.51 5.51
C TRP A 38 -4.65 10.58 5.61
N HIS A 39 -4.08 11.76 5.38
CA HIS A 39 -2.64 11.97 5.49
C HIS A 39 -2.10 11.61 6.88
N ILE A 40 -2.79 12.03 7.95
CA ILE A 40 -2.46 11.67 9.32
C ILE A 40 -2.57 10.16 9.53
N GLY A 41 -3.65 9.52 9.08
CA GLY A 41 -3.83 8.08 9.22
C GLY A 41 -2.73 7.28 8.52
N ASP A 42 -2.23 7.77 7.39
CA ASP A 42 -1.17 7.11 6.63
C ASP A 42 0.22 7.27 7.26
N TRP A 43 0.39 8.10 8.30
CA TRP A 43 1.58 8.00 9.17
C TRP A 43 1.72 6.60 9.78
N GLY A 44 0.60 5.91 10.00
CA GLY A 44 0.53 4.52 10.45
C GLY A 44 -0.11 3.56 9.45
N ARG A 45 -0.02 3.86 8.15
CA ARG A 45 -0.50 2.98 7.07
C ARG A 45 -1.98 2.62 7.15
N ALA A 46 -2.82 3.51 7.70
CA ALA A 46 -4.25 3.25 7.87
C ALA A 46 -4.95 2.82 6.56
N SER A 47 -4.65 3.48 5.44
CA SER A 47 -5.29 3.14 4.15
C SER A 47 -4.93 1.74 3.67
N GLU A 48 -3.71 1.28 3.94
CA GLU A 48 -3.29 -0.09 3.61
C GLU A 48 -3.99 -1.12 4.50
N HIS A 49 -4.02 -0.90 5.82
CA HIS A 49 -4.72 -1.80 6.73
C HIS A 49 -6.22 -1.92 6.39
N ILE A 50 -6.87 -0.81 6.04
CA ILE A 50 -8.25 -0.78 5.59
C ILE A 50 -8.40 -1.57 4.28
N GLY A 51 -7.54 -1.32 3.30
CA GLY A 51 -7.55 -2.02 2.01
C GLY A 51 -7.42 -3.53 2.17
N LEU A 52 -6.40 -3.99 2.89
CA LEU A 52 -6.16 -5.41 3.17
C LEU A 52 -7.34 -6.05 3.91
N ARG A 53 -7.91 -5.35 4.89
CA ARG A 53 -9.08 -5.84 5.63
C ARG A 53 -10.30 -5.94 4.72
N TRP A 54 -10.51 -4.96 3.84
CA TRP A 54 -11.58 -4.96 2.87
C TRP A 54 -11.45 -6.14 1.90
N GLU A 55 -10.26 -6.33 1.31
CA GLU A 55 -9.97 -7.47 0.42
C GLU A 55 -10.27 -8.81 1.11
N HIS A 56 -9.96 -8.93 2.41
CA HIS A 56 -10.22 -10.13 3.18
C HIS A 56 -11.72 -10.45 3.37
N ILE A 57 -12.57 -9.44 3.57
CA ILE A 57 -14.00 -9.66 3.90
C ILE A 57 -14.96 -9.45 2.72
N ALA A 58 -14.56 -8.66 1.73
CA ALA A 58 -15.43 -8.23 0.63
C ALA A 58 -15.94 -9.41 -0.19
N GLY A 59 -15.12 -10.44 -0.40
CA GLY A 59 -15.53 -11.66 -1.11
C GLY A 59 -16.72 -12.36 -0.43
N ALA A 60 -16.66 -12.56 0.89
CA ALA A 60 -17.75 -13.19 1.64
C ALA A 60 -19.02 -12.31 1.69
N LEU A 61 -18.86 -10.98 1.76
CA LEU A 61 -19.98 -10.04 1.68
C LEU A 61 -20.62 -10.04 0.27
N ALA A 62 -19.80 -10.04 -0.78
CA ALA A 62 -20.25 -10.08 -2.16
C ALA A 62 -20.98 -11.39 -2.47
N GLN A 63 -20.45 -12.54 -2.04
CA GLN A 63 -21.07 -13.86 -2.18
C GLN A 63 -22.51 -13.88 -1.66
N ARG A 64 -22.75 -13.26 -0.49
CA ARG A 64 -24.10 -13.17 0.12
C ARG A 64 -25.09 -12.33 -0.68
N ARG A 65 -24.63 -11.52 -1.64
CA ARG A 65 -25.46 -10.69 -2.52
C ARG A 65 -25.60 -11.24 -3.94
N LEU A 66 -24.89 -12.31 -4.27
CA LEU A 66 -25.01 -12.95 -5.57
C LEU A 66 -26.39 -13.62 -5.72
N ARG A 67 -26.81 -13.86 -6.97
CA ARG A 67 -28.05 -14.60 -7.25
C ARG A 67 -27.84 -16.07 -6.93
N ASN A 68 -28.94 -16.77 -6.63
CA ASN A 68 -28.90 -18.22 -6.46
C ASN A 68 -28.32 -18.88 -7.71
N GLY A 69 -27.26 -19.67 -7.54
CA GLY A 69 -26.55 -20.36 -8.62
C GLY A 69 -25.25 -19.69 -9.04
N ASP A 70 -25.07 -18.39 -8.80
CA ASP A 70 -23.82 -17.71 -9.12
C ASP A 70 -22.66 -18.23 -8.26
N GLN A 71 -21.46 -18.27 -8.85
CA GLN A 71 -20.20 -18.62 -8.20
C GLN A 71 -19.28 -17.40 -8.11
N LEU A 72 -18.42 -17.36 -7.08
CA LEU A 72 -17.39 -16.34 -6.94
C LEU A 72 -16.02 -16.99 -6.84
N LEU A 73 -15.09 -16.54 -7.67
CA LEU A 73 -13.68 -16.87 -7.58
C LEU A 73 -12.92 -15.64 -7.06
N VAL A 74 -12.57 -15.64 -5.78
CA VAL A 74 -11.73 -14.60 -5.18
C VAL A 74 -10.26 -14.94 -5.43
N LEU A 75 -9.56 -14.12 -6.21
CA LEU A 75 -8.20 -14.41 -6.65
C LEU A 75 -7.24 -14.48 -5.46
N ALA A 76 -7.34 -13.53 -4.53
CA ALA A 76 -6.51 -13.50 -3.32
C ALA A 76 -6.70 -14.72 -2.40
N ALA A 77 -7.86 -15.38 -2.46
CA ALA A 77 -8.11 -16.63 -1.73
C ALA A 77 -7.48 -17.86 -2.40
N THR A 78 -6.87 -17.69 -3.59
CA THR A 78 -6.23 -18.74 -4.39
C THR A 78 -4.77 -18.35 -4.69
N PRO A 79 -3.82 -18.53 -3.75
CA PRO A 79 -2.48 -17.93 -3.85
C PRO A 79 -1.70 -18.26 -5.13
N ALA A 80 -1.80 -19.50 -5.63
CA ALA A 80 -1.15 -19.92 -6.87
C ALA A 80 -1.70 -19.15 -8.08
N LEU A 81 -3.02 -19.01 -8.16
CA LEU A 81 -3.69 -18.23 -9.20
C LEU A 81 -3.32 -16.74 -9.10
N MET A 82 -3.40 -16.15 -7.90
CA MET A 82 -3.03 -14.75 -7.70
C MET A 82 -1.58 -14.48 -8.12
N SER A 83 -0.66 -15.39 -7.77
CA SER A 83 0.75 -15.28 -8.17
C SER A 83 0.93 -15.32 -9.69
N ALA A 84 0.21 -16.21 -10.39
CA ALA A 84 0.23 -16.27 -11.85
C ALA A 84 -0.33 -15.00 -12.50
N VAL A 85 -1.46 -14.49 -11.99
CA VAL A 85 -2.07 -13.23 -12.46
C VAL A 85 -1.12 -12.05 -12.25
N ILE A 86 -0.53 -11.89 -11.07
CA ILE A 86 0.45 -10.82 -10.80
C ILE A 86 1.66 -10.94 -11.74
N SER A 87 2.16 -12.17 -11.96
CA SER A 87 3.34 -12.41 -12.81
C SER A 87 3.10 -12.09 -14.29
N SER A 88 1.83 -12.10 -14.74
CA SER A 88 1.47 -11.70 -16.11
C SER A 88 1.66 -10.20 -16.36
N GLY A 89 1.69 -9.37 -15.30
CA GLY A 89 1.73 -7.91 -15.41
C GLY A 89 0.48 -7.28 -16.02
N LEU A 90 -0.59 -8.05 -16.24
CA LEU A 90 -1.85 -7.55 -16.78
C LEU A 90 -2.71 -6.93 -15.67
N PRO A 91 -3.52 -5.90 -15.98
CA PRO A 91 -4.55 -5.43 -15.07
C PRO A 91 -5.55 -6.55 -14.78
N HIS A 92 -5.97 -6.68 -13.53
CA HIS A 92 -6.93 -7.67 -13.08
C HIS A 92 -7.86 -7.06 -12.01
N ALA A 93 -9.01 -7.69 -11.82
CA ALA A 93 -9.89 -7.44 -10.68
C ALA A 93 -9.52 -8.36 -9.51
N ASP A 94 -10.16 -8.19 -8.35
CA ASP A 94 -9.87 -8.99 -7.15
C ASP A 94 -10.65 -10.31 -7.12
N ALA A 95 -11.78 -10.37 -7.82
CA ALA A 95 -12.59 -11.56 -7.97
C ALA A 95 -13.27 -11.63 -9.35
N LEU A 96 -13.72 -12.84 -9.70
CA LEU A 96 -14.57 -13.09 -10.86
C LEU A 96 -15.88 -13.71 -10.38
N ARG A 97 -17.01 -13.08 -10.71
CA ARG A 97 -18.33 -13.71 -10.58
C ARG A 97 -18.58 -14.53 -11.85
N ALA A 98 -19.08 -15.75 -11.68
CA ALA A 98 -19.45 -16.62 -12.79
C ALA A 98 -20.88 -17.13 -12.66
N TRP A 99 -21.57 -17.27 -13.78
CA TRP A 99 -22.90 -17.89 -13.85
C TRP A 99 -23.10 -18.60 -15.19
N SER A 100 -24.09 -19.48 -15.25
CA SER A 100 -24.53 -20.12 -16.48
C SER A 100 -25.48 -19.18 -17.24
N SER A 101 -25.20 -18.92 -18.52
CA SER A 101 -26.05 -18.12 -19.41
C SER A 101 -26.15 -18.82 -20.76
N ASP A 102 -27.31 -19.36 -21.11
CA ASP A 102 -27.54 -20.07 -22.38
C ASP A 102 -26.49 -21.17 -22.67
N GLY A 103 -26.06 -21.90 -21.64
CA GLY A 103 -25.04 -22.95 -21.74
C GLY A 103 -23.60 -22.44 -21.82
N ARG A 104 -23.36 -21.14 -21.64
CA ARG A 104 -22.04 -20.50 -21.58
C ARG A 104 -21.65 -20.16 -20.15
N LEU A 105 -20.34 -20.07 -19.92
CA LEU A 105 -19.77 -19.55 -18.67
C LEU A 105 -19.63 -18.03 -18.79
N ALA A 106 -20.63 -17.31 -18.29
CA ALA A 106 -20.57 -15.86 -18.22
C ALA A 106 -19.68 -15.42 -17.05
N LEU A 107 -18.80 -14.44 -17.29
CA LEU A 107 -17.83 -13.94 -16.30
C LEU A 107 -17.93 -12.42 -16.14
N GLU A 108 -17.97 -11.94 -14.90
CA GLU A 108 -18.01 -10.52 -14.53
C GLU A 108 -16.85 -10.21 -13.55
N PRO A 109 -15.93 -9.27 -13.86
CA PRO A 109 -14.87 -8.91 -12.93
C PRO A 109 -15.41 -8.05 -11.77
N LEU A 110 -15.01 -8.37 -10.54
CA LEU A 110 -15.35 -7.63 -9.33
C LEU A 110 -14.08 -7.07 -8.69
N ASP A 111 -13.94 -5.74 -8.66
CA ASP A 111 -12.78 -5.04 -8.08
C ASP A 111 -13.15 -4.47 -6.71
N PHE A 112 -12.47 -4.93 -5.67
CA PHE A 112 -12.76 -4.60 -4.28
C PHE A 112 -12.09 -3.27 -3.91
N LYS A 113 -12.89 -2.23 -3.67
CA LYS A 113 -12.36 -0.91 -3.28
C LYS A 113 -13.04 -0.39 -2.03
N TRP A 114 -12.23 0.00 -1.03
CA TRP A 114 -12.76 0.75 0.11
C TRP A 114 -13.34 2.11 -0.32
N SER A 115 -12.67 2.80 -1.22
CA SER A 115 -13.07 4.10 -1.77
C SER A 115 -13.20 4.07 -3.29
N LEU A 116 -14.33 4.54 -3.80
CA LEU A 116 -14.62 4.66 -5.24
C LEU A 116 -14.01 5.92 -5.88
N GLU A 117 -13.36 6.78 -5.11
CA GLU A 117 -12.90 8.08 -5.58
C GLU A 117 -11.89 8.00 -6.76
N THR A 118 -11.07 6.95 -6.76
CA THR A 118 -10.06 6.72 -7.80
C THR A 118 -10.48 5.66 -8.83
N ALA A 119 -11.69 5.11 -8.67
CA ALA A 119 -12.22 4.07 -9.53
C ALA A 119 -12.37 4.57 -10.97
N SER A 120 -12.11 3.67 -11.92
CA SER A 120 -12.28 3.91 -13.34
C SER A 120 -12.90 2.69 -13.99
N ALA A 121 -14.03 2.86 -14.69
CA ALA A 121 -14.74 1.75 -15.35
C ALA A 121 -13.85 0.83 -16.21
N ARG A 122 -12.74 1.35 -16.76
CA ARG A 122 -11.75 0.56 -17.51
C ARG A 122 -11.09 -0.56 -16.69
N GLN A 123 -11.00 -0.41 -15.38
CA GLN A 123 -10.43 -1.43 -14.47
C GLN A 123 -11.30 -2.68 -14.40
N VAL A 124 -12.60 -2.53 -14.61
CA VAL A 124 -13.60 -3.60 -14.56
C VAL A 124 -14.24 -3.84 -15.92
N SER A 125 -13.62 -3.45 -17.03
CA SER A 125 -14.20 -3.68 -18.35
C SER A 125 -14.02 -5.14 -18.81
N SER A 126 -14.96 -5.61 -19.61
CA SER A 126 -14.89 -6.91 -20.32
C SER A 126 -13.61 -7.04 -21.16
N ASP A 127 -13.11 -5.94 -21.73
CA ASP A 127 -11.83 -5.92 -22.47
C ASP A 127 -10.63 -6.25 -21.58
N THR A 128 -10.60 -5.75 -20.34
CA THR A 128 -9.55 -6.07 -19.38
C THR A 128 -9.60 -7.56 -19.01
N LEU A 129 -10.80 -8.09 -18.78
CA LEU A 129 -11.00 -9.51 -18.52
C LEU A 129 -10.59 -10.38 -19.73
N ARG A 130 -10.95 -9.99 -20.96
CA ARG A 130 -10.59 -10.74 -22.17
C ARG A 130 -9.07 -10.86 -22.32
N ARG A 131 -8.33 -9.77 -22.08
CA ARG A 131 -6.86 -9.80 -22.10
C ARG A 131 -6.26 -10.76 -21.08
N LEU A 132 -6.87 -10.87 -19.90
CA LEU A 132 -6.44 -11.83 -18.88
C LEU A 132 -6.73 -13.28 -19.31
N LEU A 133 -7.88 -13.54 -19.93
CA LEU A 133 -8.26 -14.85 -20.45
C LEU A 133 -7.36 -15.29 -21.62
N GLU A 134 -6.95 -14.35 -22.47
CA GLU A 134 -6.03 -14.59 -23.61
C GLU A 134 -4.57 -14.84 -23.19
N ALA A 135 -4.21 -14.58 -21.93
CA ALA A 135 -2.86 -14.77 -21.42
C ALA A 135 -2.50 -16.26 -21.16
N ASP A 136 -3.45 -17.17 -21.36
CA ASP A 136 -3.29 -18.62 -21.25
C ASP A 136 -2.64 -19.07 -19.93
N LEU A 137 -3.13 -18.50 -18.83
CA LEU A 137 -2.66 -18.84 -17.48
C LEU A 137 -3.27 -20.18 -17.05
N SER A 138 -2.46 -21.24 -16.98
CA SER A 138 -2.91 -22.60 -16.62
C SER A 138 -3.72 -22.63 -15.31
N SER A 139 -3.27 -21.93 -14.28
CA SER A 139 -3.99 -21.83 -12.99
C SER A 139 -5.37 -21.19 -13.10
N LEU A 140 -5.56 -20.27 -14.05
CA LEU A 140 -6.86 -19.65 -14.30
C LEU A 140 -7.77 -20.63 -15.07
N ALA A 141 -7.23 -21.32 -16.07
CA ALA A 141 -7.96 -22.36 -16.79
C ALA A 141 -8.49 -23.46 -15.84
N ASP A 142 -7.65 -23.93 -14.91
CA ASP A 142 -8.04 -24.90 -13.90
C ASP A 142 -9.15 -24.38 -12.99
N ALA A 143 -9.05 -23.13 -12.53
CA ALA A 143 -10.08 -22.52 -11.69
C ALA A 143 -11.40 -22.39 -12.45
N LEU A 144 -11.38 -21.99 -13.72
CA LEU A 144 -12.57 -21.87 -14.56
C LEU A 144 -13.21 -23.22 -14.87
N ARG A 145 -12.42 -24.29 -15.07
CA ARG A 145 -12.95 -25.66 -15.20
C ARG A 145 -13.76 -26.07 -13.96
N LEU A 146 -13.22 -25.84 -12.76
CA LEU A 146 -13.94 -26.11 -11.52
C LEU A 146 -15.22 -25.27 -11.39
N MET A 147 -15.24 -24.04 -11.92
CA MET A 147 -16.46 -23.22 -11.94
C MET A 147 -17.51 -23.79 -12.89
N ARG A 148 -17.12 -24.28 -14.08
CA ARG A 148 -18.05 -24.95 -15.02
C ARG A 148 -18.70 -26.18 -14.38
N GLU A 149 -17.91 -27.03 -13.74
CA GLU A 149 -18.42 -28.21 -13.02
C GLU A 149 -19.46 -27.83 -11.95
N ARG A 150 -19.20 -26.78 -11.17
CA ARG A 150 -20.14 -26.29 -10.14
C ARG A 150 -21.41 -25.67 -10.71
N LEU A 151 -21.36 -25.19 -11.96
CA LEU A 151 -22.48 -24.57 -12.66
C LEU A 151 -23.21 -25.55 -13.58
N ASP A 152 -22.86 -26.84 -13.55
CA ASP A 152 -23.41 -27.88 -14.43
C ASP A 152 -23.29 -27.53 -15.92
N LEU A 153 -22.12 -26.98 -16.29
CA LEU A 153 -21.77 -26.61 -17.67
C LEU A 153 -20.84 -27.66 -18.28
N ASP A 154 -20.91 -27.80 -19.61
CA ASP A 154 -19.93 -28.58 -20.39
C ASP A 154 -18.52 -28.03 -20.17
N GLU A 155 -17.50 -28.90 -20.14
CA GLU A 155 -16.10 -28.52 -19.91
C GLU A 155 -15.59 -27.51 -20.96
N LEU A 156 -16.11 -27.60 -22.18
CA LEU A 156 -15.79 -26.74 -23.32
C LEU A 156 -16.78 -25.58 -23.50
N ALA A 157 -17.69 -25.35 -22.54
CA ALA A 157 -18.60 -24.22 -22.58
C ALA A 157 -17.84 -22.91 -22.82
N GLU A 158 -18.27 -22.18 -23.86
CA GLU A 158 -17.69 -20.90 -24.26
C GLU A 158 -17.73 -19.93 -23.08
N ILE A 159 -16.68 -19.10 -22.96
CA ILE A 159 -16.62 -18.03 -21.96
C ILE A 159 -17.23 -16.77 -22.56
N GLU A 160 -18.15 -16.14 -21.83
CA GLU A 160 -18.76 -14.86 -22.19
C GLU A 160 -18.30 -13.76 -21.21
N PRO A 161 -17.33 -12.90 -21.60
CA PRO A 161 -16.87 -11.81 -20.73
C PRO A 161 -17.88 -10.65 -20.70
N HIS A 162 -18.27 -10.23 -19.50
CA HIS A 162 -19.11 -9.05 -19.25
C HIS A 162 -18.33 -7.91 -18.60
N ASP A 163 -18.86 -6.69 -18.72
CA ASP A 163 -18.40 -5.57 -17.92
C ASP A 163 -18.73 -5.82 -16.44
N GLY A 164 -17.77 -5.45 -15.60
CA GLY A 164 -17.73 -5.71 -14.18
C GLY A 164 -18.17 -4.56 -13.30
N ARG A 165 -17.92 -4.71 -12.01
CA ARG A 165 -18.33 -3.76 -10.98
C ARG A 165 -17.26 -3.55 -9.93
N PHE A 166 -17.25 -2.36 -9.35
CA PHE A 166 -16.57 -2.12 -8.08
C PHE A 166 -17.43 -2.63 -6.93
N VAL A 167 -16.81 -3.31 -5.98
CA VAL A 167 -17.44 -3.73 -4.73
C VAL A 167 -16.85 -2.88 -3.61
N ALA A 168 -17.70 -2.04 -3.01
CA ALA A 168 -17.28 -1.08 -2.01
C ALA A 168 -18.21 -1.10 -0.78
N PRO A 169 -17.77 -0.62 0.39
CA PRO A 169 -18.67 -0.49 1.53
C PRO A 169 -19.71 0.62 1.28
N GLU A 170 -20.86 0.49 1.92
CA GLU A 170 -21.87 1.55 2.06
C GLU A 170 -21.33 2.71 2.92
N HIS A 171 -20.45 3.50 2.32
CA HIS A 171 -19.78 4.64 2.95
C HIS A 171 -20.28 5.95 2.33
N PRO A 172 -20.50 7.03 3.12
CA PRO A 172 -20.95 8.32 2.59
C PRO A 172 -20.08 8.87 1.44
N ALA A 173 -18.75 8.70 1.52
CA ALA A 173 -17.85 9.09 0.45
C ALA A 173 -18.03 8.29 -0.85
N ASN A 174 -18.39 7.01 -0.75
CA ASN A 174 -18.70 6.18 -1.93
C ASN A 174 -20.03 6.58 -2.56
N ARG A 175 -21.04 6.90 -1.74
CA ARG A 175 -22.31 7.46 -2.23
C ARG A 175 -22.08 8.79 -2.96
N ALA A 176 -21.32 9.71 -2.36
CA ALA A 176 -20.97 10.98 -3.00
C ALA A 176 -20.18 10.79 -4.32
N ALA A 177 -19.31 9.77 -4.39
CA ALA A 177 -18.59 9.45 -5.62
C ALA A 177 -19.52 8.95 -6.73
N LEU A 178 -20.54 8.14 -6.38
CA LEU A 178 -21.58 7.68 -7.30
C LEU A 178 -22.55 8.79 -7.70
N ASP A 179 -22.91 9.68 -6.78
CA ASP A 179 -23.73 10.87 -7.12
C ASP A 179 -23.01 11.75 -8.16
N ALA A 180 -21.68 11.86 -8.04
CA ALA A 180 -20.85 12.59 -8.99
C ALA A 180 -20.62 11.84 -10.33
N GLU A 181 -20.75 10.51 -10.36
CA GLU A 181 -20.65 9.69 -11.57
C GLU A 181 -21.64 8.51 -11.51
N PRO A 182 -22.92 8.75 -11.84
CA PRO A 182 -23.96 7.73 -11.70
C PRO A 182 -23.77 6.50 -12.60
N GLY A 183 -22.94 6.61 -13.64
CA GLY A 183 -22.60 5.52 -14.56
C GLY A 183 -21.46 4.61 -14.10
N LEU A 184 -20.83 4.88 -12.95
CA LEU A 184 -19.75 4.03 -12.44
C LEU A 184 -20.32 2.68 -11.95
N PRO A 185 -20.01 1.54 -12.60
CA PRO A 185 -20.63 0.27 -12.25
C PRO A 185 -20.15 -0.19 -10.88
N SER A 186 -21.03 -0.09 -9.88
CA SER A 186 -20.64 -0.33 -8.48
C SER A 186 -21.75 -1.00 -7.71
N VAL A 187 -21.38 -1.78 -6.71
CA VAL A 187 -22.26 -2.30 -5.67
C VAL A 187 -21.73 -1.85 -4.31
N LEU A 188 -22.62 -1.25 -3.51
CA LEU A 188 -22.31 -0.90 -2.14
C LEU A 188 -22.82 -2.00 -1.21
N LEU A 189 -21.95 -2.45 -0.30
CA LEU A 189 -22.25 -3.52 0.66
C LEU A 189 -22.28 -2.95 2.08
N PRO A 190 -23.27 -3.31 2.91
CA PRO A 190 -23.30 -2.89 4.30
C PRO A 190 -22.12 -3.53 5.05
N VAL A 191 -21.51 -2.75 5.95
CA VAL A 191 -20.40 -3.17 6.80
C VAL A 191 -20.69 -2.71 8.21
N ASP A 192 -20.57 -3.61 9.18
CA ASP A 192 -20.52 -3.23 10.59
C ASP A 192 -19.17 -2.54 10.86
N ALA A 193 -19.23 -1.25 11.22
CA ALA A 193 -18.02 -0.45 11.35
C ALA A 193 -17.12 -0.94 12.49
N HIS A 194 -17.70 -1.35 13.62
CA HIS A 194 -16.93 -1.83 14.77
C HIS A 194 -16.24 -3.15 14.46
N GLU A 195 -16.98 -4.13 13.94
CA GLU A 195 -16.43 -5.42 13.52
C GLU A 195 -15.30 -5.25 12.49
N PHE A 196 -15.45 -4.27 11.60
CA PHE A 196 -14.43 -3.96 10.61
C PHE A 196 -13.14 -3.41 11.24
N PHE A 197 -13.24 -2.34 12.03
CA PHE A 197 -12.08 -1.57 12.49
C PHE A 197 -11.45 -2.08 13.79
N GLN A 198 -12.19 -2.74 14.68
CA GLN A 198 -11.71 -3.09 16.03
C GLN A 198 -10.47 -3.97 16.06
N SER A 199 -10.31 -4.81 15.03
CA SER A 199 -9.18 -5.74 14.91
C SER A 199 -7.93 -5.10 14.30
N LEU A 200 -8.04 -3.88 13.79
CA LEU A 200 -6.96 -3.23 13.05
C LEU A 200 -5.96 -2.53 13.97
N PRO A 201 -4.68 -2.44 13.56
CA PRO A 201 -3.67 -1.73 14.33
C PRO A 201 -4.07 -0.27 14.60
N GLY A 202 -3.85 0.19 15.83
CA GLY A 202 -4.17 1.55 16.26
C GLY A 202 -5.57 1.74 16.84
N TRP A 203 -6.42 0.71 16.87
CA TRP A 203 -7.74 0.79 17.52
C TRP A 203 -7.69 1.20 18.99
N PRO A 204 -6.78 0.68 19.85
CA PRO A 204 -6.69 1.13 21.24
C PRO A 204 -6.41 2.63 21.38
N ALA A 205 -5.57 3.19 20.49
CA ALA A 205 -5.32 4.63 20.45
C ALA A 205 -6.55 5.40 19.96
N ALA A 206 -7.30 4.86 18.99
CA ALA A 206 -8.54 5.46 18.49
C ALA A 206 -9.54 5.70 19.63
N THR A 207 -9.73 4.73 20.53
CA THR A 207 -10.62 4.86 21.69
C THR A 207 -10.21 6.02 22.61
N ILE A 208 -8.89 6.23 22.81
CA ILE A 208 -8.37 7.32 23.65
C ILE A 208 -8.55 8.67 22.98
N LEU A 209 -8.31 8.74 21.67
CA LEU A 209 -8.49 9.97 20.90
C LEU A 209 -9.97 10.36 20.80
N ALA A 210 -10.88 9.40 20.70
CA ALA A 210 -12.32 9.65 20.81
C ALA A 210 -12.68 10.28 22.15
N ARG A 211 -12.20 9.71 23.26
CA ARG A 211 -12.41 10.27 24.60
C ARG A 211 -11.80 11.65 24.77
N LEU A 212 -10.65 11.93 24.15
CA LEU A 212 -10.00 13.25 24.17
C LEU A 212 -10.89 14.32 23.53
N GLU A 213 -11.68 13.97 22.54
CA GLU A 213 -12.66 14.85 21.89
C GLU A 213 -14.07 14.76 22.51
N GLY A 214 -14.22 14.04 23.63
CA GLY A 214 -15.50 13.87 24.32
C GLY A 214 -16.49 12.93 23.62
N ALA A 215 -16.03 12.13 22.67
CA ALA A 215 -16.83 11.10 22.00
C ALA A 215 -16.67 9.73 22.67
N ASP A 216 -17.71 8.91 22.58
CA ASP A 216 -17.68 7.50 22.95
C ASP A 216 -17.64 6.66 21.68
N LEU A 217 -16.47 6.10 21.35
CA LEU A 217 -16.24 5.36 20.10
C LEU A 217 -17.23 4.20 19.96
N GLU A 218 -17.48 3.46 21.03
CA GLU A 218 -18.36 2.27 21.06
C GLU A 218 -19.83 2.60 20.75
N ARG A 219 -20.23 3.87 20.89
CA ARG A 219 -21.59 4.35 20.60
C ARG A 219 -21.74 4.96 19.22
N LEU A 220 -20.66 5.06 18.45
CA LEU A 220 -20.73 5.58 17.08
C LEU A 220 -21.26 4.50 16.15
N GLU A 221 -22.39 4.76 15.50
CA GLU A 221 -23.01 3.82 14.55
C GLU A 221 -22.54 4.04 13.12
N ARG A 222 -22.16 5.27 12.77
CA ARG A 222 -21.82 5.63 11.40
C ARG A 222 -20.38 5.25 11.06
N ILE A 223 -20.21 4.53 9.95
CA ILE A 223 -18.91 4.08 9.44
C ILE A 223 -17.89 5.21 9.26
N ASP A 224 -18.31 6.40 8.79
CA ASP A 224 -17.41 7.54 8.59
C ASP A 224 -16.92 8.15 9.92
N ALA A 225 -17.75 8.09 10.97
CA ALA A 225 -17.37 8.55 12.30
C ALA A 225 -16.38 7.57 12.97
N VAL A 226 -16.62 6.27 12.84
CA VAL A 226 -15.70 5.22 13.36
C VAL A 226 -14.38 5.24 12.58
N GLU A 227 -14.42 5.31 11.24
CA GLU A 227 -13.23 5.41 10.39
C GLU A 227 -12.36 6.61 10.76
N ARG A 228 -12.98 7.76 11.08
CA ARG A 228 -12.24 8.95 11.53
C ARG A 228 -11.36 8.64 12.73
N TYR A 229 -11.92 8.06 13.79
CA TYR A 229 -11.13 7.75 14.98
C TYR A 229 -10.13 6.64 14.73
N TYR A 230 -10.50 5.62 13.95
CA TYR A 230 -9.55 4.59 13.54
C TYR A 230 -8.33 5.19 12.83
N ARG A 231 -8.53 6.05 11.82
CA ARG A 231 -7.42 6.70 11.10
C ARG A 231 -6.56 7.55 12.03
N LEU A 232 -7.16 8.31 12.95
CA LEU A 232 -6.41 9.06 13.96
C LEU A 232 -5.59 8.13 14.86
N GLY A 233 -6.18 7.04 15.34
CA GLY A 233 -5.52 6.06 16.19
C GLY A 233 -4.36 5.36 15.50
N ALA A 234 -4.55 4.89 14.27
CA ALA A 234 -3.52 4.31 13.43
C ALA A 234 -2.40 5.31 13.13
N GLY A 235 -2.74 6.54 12.74
CA GLY A 235 -1.79 7.61 12.46
C GLY A 235 -0.92 7.97 13.65
N VAL A 236 -1.53 8.19 14.83
CA VAL A 236 -0.82 8.48 16.08
C VAL A 236 0.05 7.30 16.51
N THR A 237 -0.46 6.07 16.41
CA THR A 237 0.32 4.86 16.73
C THR A 237 1.54 4.75 15.82
N GLY A 238 1.38 4.87 14.50
CA GLY A 238 2.49 4.81 13.56
C GLY A 238 3.51 5.92 13.74
N ALA A 239 3.05 7.14 14.04
CA ALA A 239 3.93 8.26 14.35
C ALA A 239 4.78 7.98 15.59
N LEU A 240 4.16 7.56 16.69
CA LEU A 240 4.86 7.23 17.93
C LEU A 240 5.81 6.05 17.73
N THR A 241 5.38 4.98 17.05
CA THR A 241 6.25 3.84 16.73
C THR A 241 7.48 4.29 15.96
N ARG A 242 7.33 5.17 14.96
CA ARG A 242 8.45 5.67 14.17
C ARG A 242 9.41 6.55 14.97
N LEU A 243 8.89 7.35 15.92
CA LEU A 243 9.70 8.20 16.80
C LEU A 243 10.46 7.38 17.85
N GLU A 244 9.85 6.32 18.39
CA GLU A 244 10.48 5.42 19.35
C GLU A 244 11.43 4.42 18.71
N THR A 245 11.26 4.13 17.42
CA THR A 245 12.19 3.28 16.67
C THR A 245 13.52 4.03 16.48
N GLY A 246 14.63 3.45 16.96
CA GLY A 246 15.95 4.04 16.81
C GLY A 246 16.28 4.37 15.35
N LEU A 247 17.09 5.41 15.09
CA LEU A 247 17.39 5.88 13.73
C LEU A 247 17.99 4.79 12.83
N PHE A 248 18.82 3.95 13.42
CA PHE A 248 19.54 2.89 12.73
C PHE A 248 18.78 1.56 12.73
N GLU A 249 17.74 1.42 13.54
CA GLU A 249 16.92 0.21 13.63
C GLU A 249 16.13 -0.05 12.33
N THR A 250 15.99 -1.33 11.97
CA THR A 250 15.19 -1.75 10.82
C THR A 250 13.83 -2.31 11.22
N GLN A 251 13.70 -2.77 12.46
CA GLN A 251 12.45 -3.30 12.99
C GLN A 251 11.74 -2.23 13.83
N PRO A 252 10.42 -2.03 13.65
CA PRO A 252 9.67 -1.10 14.48
C PRO A 252 9.71 -1.48 15.95
N CYS A 253 9.93 -0.50 16.83
CA CYS A 253 9.84 -0.68 18.27
C CYS A 253 8.38 -0.95 18.67
N PRO A 254 8.06 -2.04 19.40
CA PRO A 254 6.72 -2.23 19.94
C PRO A 254 6.44 -1.17 21.01
N ILE A 255 5.31 -0.49 20.91
CA ILE A 255 4.93 0.58 21.83
C ILE A 255 3.54 0.34 22.42
N ASP A 256 3.32 0.90 23.61
CA ASP A 256 1.99 1.16 24.14
C ASP A 256 1.58 2.60 23.77
N ALA A 257 0.97 2.76 22.59
CA ALA A 257 0.54 4.07 22.11
C ALA A 257 -0.45 4.77 23.07
N ALA A 258 -1.27 4.00 23.80
CA ALA A 258 -2.20 4.53 24.79
C ALA A 258 -1.47 5.20 25.96
N ALA A 259 -0.50 4.50 26.53
CA ALA A 259 0.33 5.02 27.61
C ALA A 259 1.14 6.25 27.16
N MET A 260 1.71 6.20 25.96
CA MET A 260 2.48 7.31 25.39
C MET A 260 1.64 8.57 25.15
N VAL A 261 0.42 8.43 24.61
CA VAL A 261 -0.51 9.57 24.47
C VAL A 261 -0.84 10.17 25.84
N ALA A 262 -1.05 9.34 26.87
CA ALA A 262 -1.27 9.82 28.22
C ALA A 262 -0.05 10.55 28.80
N GLN A 263 1.17 10.08 28.51
CA GLN A 263 2.41 10.76 28.89
C GLN A 263 2.54 12.12 28.21
N LEU A 264 2.33 12.20 26.89
CA LEU A 264 2.34 13.46 26.14
C LEU A 264 1.28 14.44 26.65
N ARG A 265 0.14 13.94 27.13
CA ARG A 265 -0.87 14.77 27.78
C ARG A 265 -0.38 15.34 29.10
N ARG A 266 0.25 14.53 29.96
CA ARG A 266 0.86 15.00 31.23
C ARG A 266 1.97 16.03 30.99
N ALA A 267 2.76 15.84 29.93
CA ALA A 267 3.79 16.80 29.50
C ALA A 267 3.22 18.08 28.85
N GLY A 268 1.91 18.14 28.60
CA GLY A 268 1.24 19.32 28.03
C GLY A 268 1.26 19.41 26.50
N HIS A 269 1.79 18.41 25.79
CA HIS A 269 1.81 18.35 24.33
C HIS A 269 0.46 17.91 23.74
N ALA A 270 -0.33 17.12 24.49
CA ALA A 270 -1.61 16.56 24.03
C ALA A 270 -2.82 17.09 24.82
N ARG A 271 -2.92 18.42 25.00
CA ARG A 271 -4.10 19.04 25.65
C ARG A 271 -5.35 18.95 24.79
N THR A 272 -5.19 19.02 23.46
CA THR A 272 -6.25 18.80 22.47
C THR A 272 -5.74 17.84 21.40
N LEU A 273 -6.64 17.29 20.59
CA LEU A 273 -6.25 16.46 19.45
C LEU A 273 -5.29 17.22 18.52
N ASN A 274 -5.63 18.46 18.13
CA ASN A 274 -4.78 19.24 17.24
C ASN A 274 -3.41 19.57 17.84
N SER A 275 -3.29 19.77 19.17
CA SER A 275 -1.98 20.01 19.79
C SER A 275 -1.10 18.76 19.74
N LEU A 276 -1.69 17.57 19.98
CA LEU A 276 -1.00 16.30 19.84
C LEU A 276 -0.52 16.09 18.40
N LEU A 277 -1.41 16.27 17.43
CA LEU A 277 -1.09 16.04 16.02
C LEU A 277 -0.01 17.00 15.51
N LEU A 278 -0.04 18.27 15.91
CA LEU A 278 1.00 19.25 15.55
C LEU A 278 2.35 18.91 16.16
N TYR A 279 2.35 18.44 17.41
CA TYR A 279 3.57 17.96 18.05
C TYR A 279 4.17 16.79 17.26
N LEU A 280 3.36 15.78 16.95
CA LEU A 280 3.81 14.62 16.17
C LEU A 280 4.27 14.98 14.76
N GLU A 281 3.58 15.89 14.06
CA GLU A 281 3.98 16.38 12.74
C GLU A 281 5.37 17.04 12.78
N HIS A 282 5.64 17.85 13.81
CA HIS A 282 6.93 18.49 14.01
C HIS A 282 8.06 17.47 14.25
N GLU A 283 7.85 16.55 15.18
CA GLU A 283 8.82 15.50 15.51
C GLU A 283 9.09 14.59 14.30
N LEU A 284 8.05 14.21 13.55
CA LEU A 284 8.18 13.42 12.33
C LEU A 284 8.96 14.15 11.23
N ALA A 285 8.80 15.47 11.11
CA ALA A 285 9.57 16.26 10.14
C ALA A 285 11.06 16.32 10.52
N ALA A 286 11.37 16.51 11.81
CA ALA A 286 12.74 16.45 12.32
C ALA A 286 13.35 15.06 12.07
N ARG A 287 12.62 14.00 12.42
CA ARG A 287 13.02 12.62 12.19
C ARG A 287 13.27 12.31 10.72
N LYS A 288 12.38 12.77 9.82
CA LYS A 288 12.53 12.60 8.37
C LYS A 288 13.84 13.20 7.85
N THR A 289 14.25 14.34 8.38
CA THR A 289 15.51 14.99 7.98
C THR A 289 16.72 14.09 8.29
N LEU A 290 16.73 13.43 9.45
CA LEU A 290 17.78 12.49 9.84
C LEU A 290 17.75 11.21 8.98
N GLU A 291 16.56 10.66 8.72
CA GLU A 291 16.40 9.46 7.88
C GLU A 291 16.82 9.73 6.43
N ASP A 292 16.48 10.89 5.86
CA ASP A 292 16.88 11.28 4.51
C ASP A 292 18.42 11.40 4.42
N ARG A 293 19.07 11.95 5.45
CA ARG A 293 20.54 12.01 5.56
C ARG A 293 21.15 10.61 5.65
N LEU A 294 20.63 9.74 6.51
CA LEU A 294 21.07 8.34 6.62
C LEU A 294 20.94 7.61 5.29
N ALA A 295 19.82 7.79 4.58
CA ALA A 295 19.59 7.17 3.27
C ALA A 295 20.54 7.67 2.17
N GLN A 296 21.13 8.87 2.32
CA GLN A 296 22.15 9.36 1.38
C GLN A 296 23.56 8.80 1.65
N LEU A 297 23.86 8.33 2.87
CA LEU A 297 25.23 7.92 3.23
C LEU A 297 25.85 6.87 2.29
N PRO A 298 25.16 5.77 1.91
CA PRO A 298 25.73 4.80 0.96
C PRO A 298 26.16 5.44 -0.37
N ARG A 299 25.41 6.44 -0.85
CA ARG A 299 25.72 7.12 -2.13
C ARG A 299 26.92 8.05 -2.04
N VAL A 300 27.22 8.55 -0.84
CA VAL A 300 28.43 9.34 -0.57
C VAL A 300 29.64 8.42 -0.45
N VAL A 301 29.50 7.27 0.22
CA VAL A 301 30.57 6.27 0.37
C VAL A 301 30.97 5.68 -0.98
N TYR A 302 29.99 5.27 -1.79
CA TYR A 302 30.23 4.64 -3.09
C TYR A 302 29.35 5.26 -4.19
N PRO A 303 29.82 6.31 -4.89
CA PRO A 303 29.03 6.98 -5.91
C PRO A 303 28.74 6.09 -7.13
N PHE A 304 27.55 6.22 -7.73
CA PHE A 304 27.12 5.44 -8.90
C PHE A 304 28.13 5.47 -10.07
N GLY A 305 28.77 6.62 -10.32
CA GLY A 305 29.77 6.75 -11.39
C GLY A 305 30.99 5.85 -11.22
N ARG A 306 31.34 5.49 -9.98
CA ARG A 306 32.47 4.59 -9.68
C ARG A 306 32.15 3.13 -10.04
N LEU A 307 30.90 2.70 -9.86
CA LEU A 307 30.47 1.32 -10.11
C LEU A 307 30.84 0.85 -11.52
N ARG A 308 30.55 1.66 -12.54
CA ARG A 308 30.80 1.27 -13.95
C ARG A 308 32.28 1.02 -14.19
N THR A 309 33.16 1.89 -13.68
CA THR A 309 34.61 1.76 -13.83
C THR A 309 35.13 0.52 -13.11
N ASP A 310 34.67 0.27 -11.89
CA ASP A 310 35.12 -0.87 -11.10
C ASP A 310 34.64 -2.20 -11.71
N LEU A 311 33.38 -2.29 -12.17
CA LEU A 311 32.86 -3.48 -12.87
C LEU A 311 33.60 -3.73 -14.18
N ALA A 312 33.90 -2.69 -14.96
CA ALA A 312 34.69 -2.82 -16.18
C ALA A 312 36.11 -3.34 -15.89
N GLY A 313 36.75 -2.84 -14.84
CA GLY A 313 38.06 -3.30 -14.38
C GLY A 313 38.07 -4.77 -13.94
N LEU A 314 36.92 -5.31 -13.54
CA LEU A 314 36.73 -6.73 -13.19
C LEU A 314 36.25 -7.60 -14.37
N GLY A 315 36.23 -7.06 -15.59
CA GLY A 315 35.88 -7.80 -16.79
C GLY A 315 34.38 -8.06 -16.94
N VAL A 316 33.52 -7.27 -16.29
CA VAL A 316 32.06 -7.39 -16.50
C VAL A 316 31.72 -7.00 -17.95
N PRO A 317 30.81 -7.73 -18.62
CA PRO A 317 30.59 -7.55 -20.06
C PRO A 317 29.96 -6.20 -20.42
N ARG A 318 30.30 -5.67 -21.60
CA ARG A 318 29.74 -4.39 -22.09
C ARG A 318 28.21 -4.41 -22.20
N SER A 319 27.63 -5.56 -22.56
CA SER A 319 26.17 -5.76 -22.60
C SER A 319 25.50 -5.42 -21.26
N VAL A 320 26.15 -5.72 -20.14
CA VAL A 320 25.70 -5.39 -18.79
C VAL A 320 26.02 -3.92 -18.45
N LEU A 321 27.23 -3.47 -18.75
CA LEU A 321 27.71 -2.10 -18.45
C LEU A 321 26.95 -1.01 -19.22
N ASP A 322 26.40 -1.33 -20.39
CA ASP A 322 25.60 -0.41 -21.20
C ASP A 322 24.10 -0.48 -20.86
N SER A 323 23.69 -1.49 -20.09
CA SER A 323 22.32 -1.62 -19.60
C SER A 323 22.10 -0.80 -18.33
N ARG A 324 21.37 0.32 -18.46
CA ARG A 324 20.97 1.16 -17.31
C ARG A 324 20.22 0.37 -16.23
N GLY A 325 19.38 -0.58 -16.64
CA GLY A 325 18.62 -1.43 -15.72
C GLY A 325 19.52 -2.41 -14.95
N ALA A 326 20.48 -3.06 -15.64
CA ALA A 326 21.39 -3.98 -14.99
C ALA A 326 22.35 -3.26 -14.03
N LEU A 327 22.93 -2.12 -14.45
CA LEU A 327 23.75 -1.28 -13.59
C LEU A 327 22.96 -0.75 -12.38
N GLY A 328 21.71 -0.33 -12.57
CA GLY A 328 20.85 0.14 -11.48
C GLY A 328 20.61 -0.95 -10.43
N ARG A 329 20.37 -2.20 -10.86
CA ARG A 329 20.23 -3.35 -9.94
C ARG A 329 21.53 -3.65 -9.21
N ALA A 330 22.65 -3.73 -9.94
CA ALA A 330 23.96 -3.94 -9.36
C ALA A 330 24.30 -2.90 -8.28
N TYR A 331 24.04 -1.61 -8.57
CA TYR A 331 24.22 -0.53 -7.60
C TYR A 331 23.29 -0.65 -6.39
N GLY A 332 22.03 -1.02 -6.63
CA GLY A 332 21.04 -1.25 -5.57
C GLY A 332 21.44 -2.38 -4.61
N GLU A 333 22.18 -3.37 -5.09
CA GLU A 333 22.74 -4.43 -4.24
C GLU A 333 23.93 -3.94 -3.42
N VAL A 334 24.89 -3.25 -4.04
CA VAL A 334 26.06 -2.69 -3.33
C VAL A 334 25.63 -1.73 -2.22
N THR A 335 24.75 -0.78 -2.55
CA THR A 335 24.26 0.22 -1.59
C THR A 335 23.41 -0.38 -0.47
N ARG A 336 22.81 -1.56 -0.68
CA ARG A 336 22.07 -2.29 0.37
C ARG A 336 23.02 -2.88 1.41
N GLU A 337 24.09 -3.54 0.98
CA GLU A 337 25.12 -4.07 1.89
C GLU A 337 25.80 -2.96 2.68
N GLU A 338 26.11 -1.84 2.02
CA GLU A 338 26.63 -0.65 2.70
C GLU A 338 25.64 -0.07 3.72
N ALA A 339 24.35 0.05 3.36
CA ALA A 339 23.33 0.56 4.27
C ALA A 339 23.19 -0.32 5.52
N LEU A 340 23.30 -1.66 5.38
CA LEU A 340 23.30 -2.58 6.52
C LEU A 340 24.53 -2.35 7.42
N ALA A 341 25.72 -2.23 6.85
CA ALA A 341 26.94 -1.97 7.62
C ALA A 341 26.92 -0.60 8.33
N ILE A 342 26.43 0.44 7.67
CA ILE A 342 26.27 1.78 8.26
C ILE A 342 25.28 1.75 9.43
N ARG A 343 24.16 1.02 9.28
CA ARG A 343 23.18 0.86 10.37
C ARG A 343 23.77 0.12 11.56
N ALA A 344 24.44 -1.01 11.33
CA ALA A 344 25.09 -1.76 12.40
C ALA A 344 26.10 -0.89 13.17
N ALA A 345 26.96 -0.14 12.46
CA ALA A 345 27.89 0.79 13.09
C ALA A 345 27.16 1.89 13.89
N GLY A 346 26.07 2.46 13.34
CA GLY A 346 25.25 3.44 14.06
C GLY A 346 24.59 2.87 15.32
N GLN A 347 24.10 1.63 15.27
CA GLN A 347 23.55 0.93 16.43
C GLN A 347 24.61 0.73 17.52
N GLU A 348 25.82 0.30 17.17
CA GLU A 348 26.94 0.15 18.12
C GLU A 348 27.29 1.48 18.82
N MET A 349 27.30 2.59 18.06
CA MET A 349 27.61 3.91 18.59
C MET A 349 26.52 4.39 19.55
N VAL A 350 25.24 4.19 19.19
CA VAL A 350 24.11 4.52 20.07
C VAL A 350 24.10 3.65 21.33
N ALA A 351 24.37 2.35 21.19
CA ALA A 351 24.50 1.43 22.33
C ALA A 351 25.65 1.82 23.28
N SER A 352 26.67 2.52 22.76
CA SER A 352 27.78 3.07 23.54
C SER A 352 27.46 4.43 24.20
N GLY A 353 26.22 4.90 24.10
CA GLY A 353 25.75 6.14 24.72
C GLY A 353 25.84 7.38 23.84
N MET A 354 26.19 7.25 22.55
CA MET A 354 26.17 8.37 21.61
C MET A 354 24.73 8.71 21.20
N ASP A 355 24.41 9.99 21.11
CA ASP A 355 23.14 10.42 20.53
C ASP A 355 23.04 10.01 19.03
N ALA A 356 21.83 9.72 18.54
CA ALA A 356 21.64 9.22 17.19
C ALA A 356 22.05 10.22 16.09
N GLU A 357 21.84 11.53 16.30
CA GLU A 357 22.29 12.55 15.36
C GLU A 357 23.82 12.70 15.40
N ALA A 358 24.42 12.63 16.59
CA ALA A 358 25.88 12.64 16.74
C ALA A 358 26.52 11.41 16.04
N ALA A 359 25.95 10.22 16.21
CA ALA A 359 26.38 9.02 15.51
C ALA A 359 26.26 9.17 14.00
N LEU A 360 25.15 9.74 13.51
CA LEU A 360 24.98 9.99 12.08
C LEU A 360 26.02 10.98 11.53
N ASN A 361 26.34 12.04 12.29
CA ASN A 361 27.38 13.01 11.93
C ASN A 361 28.77 12.35 11.83
N ASP A 362 29.12 11.48 12.78
CA ASP A 362 30.40 10.77 12.79
C ASP A 362 30.51 9.79 11.61
N LEU A 363 29.46 9.00 11.36
CA LEU A 363 29.39 8.11 10.20
C LEU A 363 29.57 8.87 8.88
N ALA A 364 28.99 10.07 8.78
CA ALA A 364 29.12 10.94 7.60
C ALA A 364 30.53 11.54 7.45
N ALA A 365 31.23 11.81 8.56
CA ALA A 365 32.59 12.35 8.56
C ALA A 365 33.65 11.30 8.20
N HIS A 366 33.36 10.01 8.37
CA HIS A 366 34.30 8.91 8.16
C HIS A 366 33.86 7.89 7.08
N PRO A 367 33.50 8.32 5.85
CA PRO A 367 32.97 7.42 4.82
C PRO A 367 33.98 6.35 4.38
N ALA A 368 35.28 6.60 4.54
CA ALA A 368 36.34 5.65 4.22
C ALA A 368 36.21 4.32 4.99
N ARG A 369 35.61 4.33 6.20
CA ARG A 369 35.35 3.13 7.02
C ARG A 369 34.49 2.10 6.26
N PHE A 370 33.61 2.54 5.38
CA PHE A 370 32.66 1.69 4.66
C PHE A 370 33.13 1.32 3.24
N SER A 371 34.21 1.93 2.75
CA SER A 371 34.74 1.67 1.39
C SER A 371 35.13 0.21 1.16
N ALA A 372 35.61 -0.48 2.21
CA ALA A 372 35.95 -1.89 2.13
C ALA A 372 34.71 -2.78 1.91
N VAL A 373 33.61 -2.48 2.61
CA VAL A 373 32.32 -3.18 2.46
C VAL A 373 31.78 -2.97 1.05
N ALA A 374 31.76 -1.73 0.56
CA ALA A 374 31.33 -1.38 -0.78
C ALA A 374 32.12 -2.14 -1.86
N THR A 375 33.45 -2.17 -1.71
CA THR A 375 34.35 -2.86 -2.65
C THR A 375 34.11 -4.37 -2.64
N ALA A 376 33.90 -4.97 -1.46
CA ALA A 376 33.61 -6.40 -1.34
C ALA A 376 32.26 -6.76 -1.99
N ALA A 377 31.20 -5.99 -1.71
CA ALA A 377 29.88 -6.17 -2.31
C ALA A 377 29.93 -6.01 -3.84
N MET A 378 30.63 -4.99 -4.34
CA MET A 378 30.82 -4.76 -5.77
C MET A 378 31.53 -5.93 -6.45
N ARG A 379 32.60 -6.47 -5.83
CA ARG A 379 33.30 -7.66 -6.36
C ARG A 379 32.39 -8.89 -6.42
N ALA A 380 31.55 -9.10 -5.41
CA ALA A 380 30.59 -10.20 -5.39
C ALA A 380 29.55 -10.06 -6.52
N VAL A 381 29.03 -8.85 -6.73
CA VAL A 381 28.12 -8.54 -7.85
C VAL A 381 28.80 -8.78 -9.20
N ALA A 382 30.04 -8.31 -9.38
CA ALA A 382 30.82 -8.52 -10.60
C ALA A 382 31.01 -10.01 -10.92
N ALA A 383 31.40 -10.81 -9.92
CA ALA A 383 31.61 -12.24 -10.08
C ALA A 383 30.33 -12.97 -10.56
N ARG A 384 29.18 -12.62 -9.99
CA ARG A 384 27.88 -13.19 -10.39
C ARG A 384 27.48 -12.78 -11.81
N LEU A 385 27.67 -11.50 -12.17
CA LEU A 385 27.36 -11.01 -13.52
C LEU A 385 28.25 -11.67 -14.58
N ALA A 386 29.53 -11.89 -14.29
CA ALA A 386 30.46 -12.60 -15.17
C ALA A 386 30.20 -14.13 -15.22
N ALA A 387 29.55 -14.71 -14.22
CA ALA A 387 29.10 -16.10 -14.24
C ALA A 387 27.85 -16.28 -15.11
N ALA A 388 26.90 -15.34 -15.02
CA ALA A 388 25.63 -15.40 -15.75
C ALA A 388 25.76 -15.30 -17.28
N GLU A 389 26.85 -14.75 -17.82
CA GLU A 389 27.10 -14.74 -19.27
C GLU A 389 27.72 -16.05 -19.78
N ARG A 390 28.33 -16.84 -18.90
CA ARG A 390 28.95 -18.13 -19.25
C ARG A 390 27.97 -19.31 -19.20
N ALA A 391 26.82 -19.12 -18.57
CA ALA A 391 25.72 -20.07 -18.50
C ALA A 391 24.70 -19.75 -19.59
#